data_AF-A0A1F3NEF9-F1
#
_entry.id   AF-A0A1F3NEF9-F1
#
_cell.length_a   1.000
_cell.length_b   1.000
_cell.length_c   1.000
_cell.angle_alpha   90.00
_cell.angle_beta   90.00
_cell.angle_gamma   90.00
#
_symmetry.space_group_name_H-M   'P 1'
#
loop_
_entity.id
_entity.type
_entity.pdbx_description
1 polymer ?
#
loop_
_entity_poly.entity_id
_entity_poly.type
_entity_poly.pdbx_seq_one_letter_code
_entity_poly.pdbx_strand_id
1 'polypeptide(L)'
;MKYKFSWSPAGVVQASRNSALYLKKGKHVFIEPLNLFKDRFTFKFPEIEDLEVYPNRDSISYIDIYRIQEVSTMYRGTFRYKGWCETLDAMKALNMLDDTIADYSGMDYTDFIAERAGTDSVDLRKKVALKLRIPEKSVAMESLEWLGFFTNEKMNFGKTSPFEITAGRMISRMLISDKERDMVIMQHIFLAEYPDGRKEVIKSSMLDFGSPETSTAVARTVALPASVAVRMILEKKIDLSGVFRPVIPEIYNPVLDELRTLGIEMKEEYGLPESEMIQ
;
A
#
# COMPACT_ATOMS: atom_id res chain seq x y z
N MET A 1 -8.67 -9.96 -4.69
CA MET A 1 -7.67 -9.09 -4.00
C MET A 1 -6.20 -9.49 -4.17
N LYS A 2 -5.82 -10.78 -4.24
CA LYS A 2 -4.42 -11.24 -4.34
C LYS A 2 -3.45 -10.60 -3.32
N TYR A 3 -3.88 -10.45 -2.07
CA TYR A 3 -3.07 -9.84 -1.02
C TYR A 3 -3.13 -10.71 0.24
N LYS A 4 -1.98 -10.81 0.93
CA LYS A 4 -1.88 -11.44 2.24
C LYS A 4 -1.05 -10.55 3.17
N PHE A 5 -1.39 -10.58 4.45
CA PHE A 5 -0.67 -9.83 5.48
C PHE A 5 0.59 -10.57 5.90
N SER A 6 1.74 -9.92 5.73
CA SER A 6 3.04 -10.30 6.28
C SER A 6 3.51 -9.37 7.41
N TRP A 7 2.70 -8.37 7.77
CA TRP A 7 2.95 -7.36 8.81
C TRP A 7 1.62 -6.83 9.36
N SER A 8 1.67 -5.88 10.32
CA SER A 8 0.51 -5.34 11.04
C SER A 8 -0.70 -5.02 10.14
N PRO A 9 -1.74 -5.87 10.15
CA PRO A 9 -2.85 -5.75 9.20
C PRO A 9 -3.72 -4.50 9.43
N ALA A 10 -3.85 -4.07 10.68
CA ALA A 10 -4.62 -2.88 11.05
C ALA A 10 -4.05 -1.63 10.36
N GLY A 11 -2.73 -1.52 10.22
CA GLY A 11 -2.09 -0.39 9.53
C GLY A 11 -2.44 -0.32 8.05
N VAL A 12 -2.56 -1.47 7.37
CA VAL A 12 -2.98 -1.54 5.95
C VAL A 12 -4.42 -1.08 5.78
N VAL A 13 -5.32 -1.59 6.62
CA VAL A 13 -6.74 -1.22 6.55
C VAL A 13 -6.93 0.23 6.96
N GLN A 14 -6.23 0.72 7.98
CA GLN A 14 -6.25 2.13 8.38
C GLN A 14 -5.69 3.04 7.27
N ALA A 15 -4.64 2.62 6.57
CA ALA A 15 -4.06 3.39 5.49
C ALA A 15 -5.05 3.67 4.35
N SER A 16 -6.06 2.81 4.20
CA SER A 16 -7.13 3.00 3.23
C SER A 16 -7.97 4.25 3.50
N ARG A 17 -7.99 4.79 4.73
CA ARG A 17 -8.81 5.95 5.12
C ARG A 17 -8.09 7.29 4.99
N ASN A 18 -6.85 7.30 4.50
CA ASN A 18 -6.11 8.53 4.31
C ASN A 18 -6.58 9.29 3.06
N SER A 19 -6.41 10.60 3.07
CA SER A 19 -6.35 11.41 1.86
C SER A 19 -5.00 11.25 1.17
N ALA A 20 -4.89 11.74 -0.05
CA ALA A 20 -3.60 11.92 -0.72
C ALA A 20 -3.44 13.34 -1.28
N LEU A 21 -2.19 13.81 -1.33
CA LEU A 21 -1.81 15.09 -1.91
C LEU A 21 -0.53 14.90 -2.71
N TYR A 22 -0.55 15.27 -3.98
CA TYR A 22 0.61 15.15 -4.86
C TYR A 22 0.69 16.32 -5.84
N LEU A 23 1.86 16.50 -6.46
CA LEU A 23 2.09 17.50 -7.49
C LEU A 23 2.12 16.82 -8.85
N LYS A 24 1.33 17.30 -9.81
CA LYS A 24 1.34 16.81 -11.19
C LYS A 24 1.37 17.97 -12.16
N LYS A 25 2.45 18.08 -12.94
CA LYS A 25 2.66 19.14 -13.97
C LYS A 25 2.37 20.55 -13.42
N GLY A 26 2.93 20.85 -12.25
CA GLY A 26 2.80 22.13 -11.54
C GLY A 26 1.49 22.32 -10.76
N LYS A 27 0.55 21.37 -10.82
CA LYS A 27 -0.75 21.46 -10.15
C LYS A 27 -0.79 20.56 -8.92
N HIS A 28 -1.27 21.12 -7.82
CA HIS A 28 -1.56 20.35 -6.61
C HIS A 28 -2.84 19.54 -6.85
N VAL A 29 -2.76 18.23 -6.61
CA VAL A 29 -3.90 17.32 -6.72
C VAL A 29 -4.17 16.75 -5.35
N PHE A 30 -5.33 17.10 -4.79
CA PHE A 30 -5.83 16.57 -3.54
C PHE A 30 -6.89 15.50 -3.82
N ILE A 31 -6.73 14.34 -3.20
CA ILE A 31 -7.67 13.22 -3.28
C ILE A 31 -8.28 13.00 -1.90
N GLU A 32 -9.60 13.17 -1.83
CA GLU A 32 -10.36 12.89 -0.63
C GLU A 32 -10.28 11.41 -0.25
N PRO A 33 -10.35 11.07 1.06
CA PRO A 33 -10.31 9.69 1.52
C PRO A 33 -11.28 8.76 0.79
N LEU A 34 -12.50 9.22 0.50
CA LEU A 34 -13.53 8.43 -0.18
C LEU A 34 -13.14 8.06 -1.63
N ASN A 35 -12.30 8.86 -2.27
CA ASN A 35 -11.93 8.70 -3.68
C ASN A 35 -10.52 8.13 -3.87
N LEU A 36 -9.78 7.83 -2.79
CA LEU A 36 -8.39 7.37 -2.81
C LEU A 36 -8.12 6.23 -3.82
N PHE A 37 -9.03 5.26 -3.91
CA PHE A 37 -8.84 4.07 -4.74
C PHE A 37 -9.38 4.21 -6.17
N LYS A 38 -10.08 5.31 -6.44
CA LYS A 38 -10.56 5.65 -7.78
C LYS A 38 -9.46 6.33 -8.60
N ASP A 39 -8.63 7.15 -7.95
CA ASP A 39 -7.45 7.75 -8.56
C ASP A 39 -6.30 6.73 -8.55
N ARG A 40 -6.27 5.85 -9.56
CA ARG A 40 -5.25 4.82 -9.73
C ARG A 40 -4.85 4.67 -11.20
N PHE A 41 -3.63 4.20 -11.44
CA PHE A 41 -3.17 3.82 -12.77
C PHE A 41 -2.56 2.42 -12.76
N THR A 42 -2.45 1.81 -13.94
CA THR A 42 -1.77 0.52 -14.10
C THR A 42 -0.29 0.73 -14.33
N PHE A 43 0.55 -0.02 -13.62
CA PHE A 43 1.99 -0.01 -13.77
C PHE A 43 2.50 -1.41 -14.14
N LYS A 44 3.38 -1.46 -15.14
CA LYS A 44 4.04 -2.70 -15.56
C LYS A 44 5.41 -2.76 -14.90
N PHE A 45 5.58 -3.69 -13.98
CA PHE A 45 6.86 -3.98 -13.36
C PHE A 45 7.41 -5.28 -13.97
N PRO A 46 8.72 -5.37 -14.32
CA PRO A 46 9.29 -6.58 -14.90
C PRO A 46 9.05 -7.82 -14.03
N GLU A 47 8.98 -9.00 -14.67
CA GLU A 47 8.92 -10.32 -13.99
C GLU A 47 7.63 -10.64 -13.21
N ILE A 48 6.69 -9.70 -13.11
CA ILE A 48 5.40 -9.89 -12.43
C ILE A 48 4.23 -9.38 -13.27
N GLU A 49 3.01 -9.71 -12.85
CA GLU A 49 1.80 -9.22 -13.50
C GLU A 49 1.57 -7.71 -13.24
N ASP A 50 0.78 -7.09 -14.11
CA ASP A 50 0.39 -5.69 -13.99
C ASP A 50 -0.14 -5.33 -12.59
N LEU A 51 0.37 -4.23 -12.05
CA LEU A 51 -0.02 -3.68 -10.77
C LEU A 51 -0.92 -2.47 -10.95
N GLU A 52 -1.76 -2.19 -9.96
CA GLU A 52 -2.39 -0.90 -9.79
C GLU A 52 -1.64 -0.05 -8.76
N VAL A 53 -1.56 1.24 -9.01
CA VAL A 53 -0.89 2.22 -8.15
C VAL A 53 -1.88 3.30 -7.77
N TYR A 54 -2.09 3.48 -6.46
CA TYR A 54 -2.88 4.58 -5.92
C TYR A 54 -1.98 5.54 -5.11
N PRO A 55 -2.32 6.83 -4.99
CA PRO A 55 -1.47 7.82 -4.35
C PRO A 55 -1.39 7.59 -2.84
N ASN A 56 -0.26 7.94 -2.22
CA ASN A 56 0.01 7.64 -0.83
C ASN A 56 0.30 8.90 -0.02
N ARG A 57 -0.68 9.29 0.83
CA ARG A 57 -0.59 10.42 1.77
C ARG A 57 -0.09 11.68 1.06
N ASP A 58 0.70 12.49 1.76
CA ASP A 58 1.33 13.69 1.22
C ASP A 58 2.66 13.34 0.54
N SER A 59 2.75 13.64 -0.76
CA SER A 59 3.96 13.55 -1.57
C SER A 59 4.70 14.89 -1.65
N ILE A 60 4.01 16.01 -1.40
CA ILE A 60 4.57 17.36 -1.62
C ILE A 60 5.60 17.71 -0.56
N SER A 61 5.40 17.30 0.70
CA SER A 61 6.43 17.48 1.74
C SER A 61 7.78 16.87 1.39
N TYR A 62 7.85 15.89 0.48
CA TYR A 62 9.11 15.30 0.06
C TYR A 62 9.96 16.21 -0.85
N ILE A 63 9.37 17.25 -1.44
CA ILE A 63 10.11 18.28 -2.20
C ILE A 63 11.15 18.94 -1.30
N ASP A 64 10.75 19.34 -0.08
CA ASP A 64 11.65 19.95 0.89
C ASP A 64 12.60 18.93 1.53
N ILE A 65 12.11 17.70 1.79
CA ILE A 65 12.92 16.63 2.38
C ILE A 65 14.10 16.26 1.48
N TYR A 66 13.87 16.17 0.17
CA TYR A 66 14.89 15.81 -0.81
C TYR A 66 15.58 17.01 -1.44
N ARG A 67 15.12 18.24 -1.15
CA ARG A 67 15.68 19.51 -1.66
C ARG A 67 15.66 19.57 -3.19
N ILE A 68 14.47 19.34 -3.75
CA ILE A 68 14.22 19.27 -5.20
C ILE A 68 13.12 20.24 -5.62
N GLN A 69 13.24 21.51 -5.26
CA GLN A 69 12.20 22.55 -5.44
C GLN A 69 11.82 22.79 -6.91
N GLU A 70 12.67 22.40 -7.85
CA GLU A 70 12.48 22.51 -9.28
C GLU A 70 11.47 21.52 -9.86
N VAL A 71 11.07 20.48 -9.11
CA VAL A 71 10.18 19.44 -9.65
C VAL A 71 8.80 19.99 -9.97
N SER A 72 8.32 19.69 -11.19
CA SER A 72 6.94 19.99 -11.59
C SER A 72 5.98 18.84 -11.27
N THR A 73 6.50 17.66 -10.94
CA THR A 73 5.70 16.47 -10.59
C THR A 73 6.38 15.76 -9.43
N MET A 74 5.63 15.49 -8.36
CA MET A 74 6.08 14.72 -7.21
C MET A 74 4.96 13.80 -6.76
N TYR A 75 5.16 12.50 -6.93
CA TYR A 75 4.14 11.48 -6.69
C TYR A 75 4.76 10.31 -5.93
N ARG A 76 4.14 9.95 -4.81
CA ARG A 76 4.40 8.70 -4.10
C ARG A 76 3.14 7.85 -4.15
N GLY A 77 3.29 6.60 -4.59
CA GLY A 77 2.19 5.66 -4.71
C GLY A 77 2.41 4.39 -3.91
N THR A 78 1.39 3.55 -3.87
CA THR A 78 1.45 2.20 -3.32
C THR A 78 1.03 1.19 -4.38
N PHE A 79 1.89 0.22 -4.66
CA PHE A 79 1.62 -0.89 -5.56
C PHE A 79 0.68 -1.91 -4.94
N ARG A 80 -0.30 -2.38 -5.72
CA ARG A 80 -1.15 -3.54 -5.39
C ARG A 80 -1.46 -4.33 -6.64
N TYR A 81 -1.81 -5.60 -6.48
CA TYR A 81 -2.39 -6.37 -7.58
C TYR A 81 -3.80 -5.89 -7.91
N LYS A 82 -4.18 -6.02 -9.18
CA LYS A 82 -5.50 -5.62 -9.67
C LYS A 82 -6.63 -6.24 -8.83
N GLY A 83 -7.61 -5.41 -8.51
CA GLY A 83 -8.79 -5.78 -7.74
C GLY A 83 -8.68 -5.43 -6.25
N TRP A 84 -7.51 -5.03 -5.75
CA TRP A 84 -7.38 -4.50 -4.40
C TRP A 84 -8.16 -3.19 -4.24
N CYS A 85 -7.84 -2.18 -5.04
CA CYS A 85 -8.46 -0.86 -4.98
C CYS A 85 -9.97 -0.94 -5.23
N GLU A 86 -10.42 -1.80 -6.15
CA GLU A 86 -11.86 -2.02 -6.39
C GLU A 86 -12.57 -2.59 -5.16
N THR A 87 -11.96 -3.58 -4.49
CA THR A 87 -12.54 -4.18 -3.28
C THR A 87 -12.59 -3.20 -2.13
N LEU A 88 -11.51 -2.43 -1.91
CA LEU A 88 -11.46 -1.46 -0.83
C LEU A 88 -12.38 -0.25 -1.09
N ASP A 89 -12.59 0.15 -2.35
CA ASP A 89 -13.59 1.17 -2.72
C ASP A 89 -15.01 0.69 -2.41
N ALA A 90 -15.32 -0.58 -2.71
CA ALA A 90 -16.59 -1.19 -2.34
C ALA A 90 -16.81 -1.23 -0.82
N MET A 91 -15.79 -1.62 -0.04
CA MET A 91 -15.85 -1.60 1.43
C MET A 91 -16.11 -0.18 1.98
N LYS A 92 -15.50 0.84 1.38
CA LYS A 92 -15.77 2.26 1.72
C LYS A 92 -17.20 2.66 1.39
N ALA A 93 -17.68 2.33 0.20
CA ALA A 93 -19.05 2.65 -0.22
C ALA A 93 -20.12 1.95 0.64
N LEU A 94 -19.77 0.84 1.29
CA LEU A 94 -20.60 0.14 2.29
C LEU A 94 -20.37 0.63 3.72
N ASN A 95 -19.53 1.64 3.97
CA ASN A 95 -19.17 2.11 5.31
C ASN A 95 -18.66 0.98 6.24
N MET A 96 -17.92 0.02 5.67
CA MET A 96 -17.32 -1.08 6.42
C MET A 96 -16.05 -0.66 7.17
N LEU A 97 -15.53 0.53 6.89
CA LEU A 97 -14.29 1.07 7.47
C LEU A 97 -14.56 2.26 8.42
N ASP A 98 -15.80 2.37 8.88
CA ASP A 98 -16.23 3.39 9.84
C ASP A 98 -15.80 3.01 11.28
N ASP A 99 -15.50 4.00 12.12
CA ASP A 99 -15.07 3.83 13.52
C ASP A 99 -16.20 3.99 14.54
N THR A 100 -17.41 4.30 14.09
CA THR A 100 -18.57 4.51 14.96
C THR A 100 -18.86 3.23 15.73
N ILE A 101 -18.81 3.32 17.04
CA ILE A 101 -19.05 2.20 17.94
C ILE A 101 -20.55 1.91 17.99
N ALA A 102 -20.91 0.66 17.71
CA ALA A 102 -22.25 0.12 17.86
C ALA A 102 -22.20 -1.28 18.51
N ASP A 103 -23.37 -1.81 18.89
CA ASP A 103 -23.47 -3.15 19.47
C ASP A 103 -23.78 -4.18 18.38
N TYR A 104 -22.83 -5.07 18.12
CA TYR A 104 -22.92 -6.13 17.12
C TYR A 104 -23.15 -7.52 17.74
N SER A 105 -23.57 -7.57 19.01
CA SER A 105 -23.79 -8.81 19.75
C SER A 105 -24.80 -9.73 19.06
N GLY A 106 -24.39 -10.98 18.80
CA GLY A 106 -25.26 -12.03 18.23
C GLY A 106 -25.44 -11.98 16.71
N MET A 107 -24.93 -10.95 16.04
CA MET A 107 -24.97 -10.84 14.58
C MET A 107 -23.99 -11.82 13.91
N ASP A 108 -24.37 -12.32 12.74
CA ASP A 108 -23.45 -12.95 11.80
C ASP A 108 -23.01 -11.99 10.69
N TYR A 109 -22.13 -12.45 9.79
CA TYR A 109 -21.60 -11.60 8.73
C TYR A 109 -22.67 -11.20 7.69
N THR A 110 -23.68 -12.06 7.46
CA THR A 110 -24.84 -11.74 6.61
C THR A 110 -25.62 -10.56 7.19
N ASP A 111 -25.90 -10.59 8.51
CA ASP A 111 -26.55 -9.47 9.21
C ASP A 111 -25.73 -8.18 9.08
N PHE A 112 -24.42 -8.27 9.28
CA PHE A 112 -23.52 -7.13 9.20
C PHE A 112 -23.52 -6.48 7.81
N ILE A 113 -23.32 -7.25 6.75
CA ILE A 113 -23.26 -6.66 5.41
C ILE A 113 -24.64 -6.17 4.95
N ALA A 114 -25.74 -6.78 5.39
CA ALA A 114 -27.09 -6.30 5.15
C ALA A 114 -27.32 -4.93 5.81
N GLU A 115 -26.91 -4.76 7.06
CA GLU A 115 -26.94 -3.47 7.77
C GLU A 115 -26.10 -2.42 7.05
N ARG A 116 -24.86 -2.74 6.69
CA ARG A 116 -23.94 -1.84 5.97
C ARG A 116 -24.48 -1.45 4.59
N ALA A 117 -25.14 -2.37 3.92
CA ALA A 117 -25.82 -2.12 2.66
C ALA A 117 -27.19 -1.46 2.84
N GLY A 118 -27.75 -1.37 4.04
CA GLY A 118 -29.07 -0.79 4.29
C GLY A 118 -30.19 -1.60 3.62
N THR A 119 -30.11 -2.93 3.70
CA THR A 119 -31.06 -3.88 3.10
C THR A 119 -31.34 -5.05 4.05
N ASP A 120 -32.34 -5.86 3.75
CA ASP A 120 -32.53 -7.20 4.33
C ASP A 120 -31.55 -8.24 3.75
N SER A 121 -31.58 -9.46 4.29
CA SER A 121 -30.74 -10.60 3.89
C SER A 121 -31.24 -11.41 2.68
N VAL A 122 -32.41 -11.09 2.13
CA VAL A 122 -32.99 -11.77 0.95
C VAL A 122 -32.31 -11.26 -0.32
N ASP A 123 -31.79 -12.18 -1.15
CA ASP A 123 -31.00 -11.85 -2.34
C ASP A 123 -29.87 -10.83 -2.08
N LEU A 124 -29.30 -10.91 -0.87
CA LEU A 124 -28.38 -9.92 -0.32
C LEU A 124 -27.22 -9.58 -1.27
N ARG A 125 -26.58 -10.60 -1.84
CA ARG A 125 -25.46 -10.41 -2.77
C ARG A 125 -25.84 -9.51 -3.95
N LYS A 126 -27.00 -9.76 -4.56
CA LYS A 126 -27.53 -8.99 -5.68
C LYS A 126 -27.87 -7.56 -5.27
N LYS A 127 -28.47 -7.37 -4.09
CA LYS A 127 -28.79 -6.05 -3.55
C LYS A 127 -27.54 -5.23 -3.22
N VAL A 128 -26.50 -5.87 -2.68
CA VAL A 128 -25.18 -5.24 -2.43
C VAL A 128 -24.54 -4.80 -3.75
N ALA A 129 -24.50 -5.67 -4.76
CA ALA A 129 -23.95 -5.33 -6.08
C ALA A 129 -24.70 -4.15 -6.73
N LEU A 130 -26.04 -4.13 -6.63
CA LEU A 130 -26.88 -3.04 -7.11
C LEU A 130 -26.59 -1.71 -6.39
N LYS A 131 -26.47 -1.72 -5.05
CA LYS A 131 -26.11 -0.54 -4.26
C LYS A 131 -24.75 0.03 -4.66
N LEU A 132 -23.78 -0.86 -4.85
CA LEU A 132 -22.43 -0.51 -5.29
C LEU A 132 -22.35 -0.08 -6.77
N ARG A 133 -23.41 -0.32 -7.55
CA ARG A 133 -23.46 -0.08 -9.01
C ARG A 133 -22.36 -0.83 -9.76
N ILE A 134 -22.09 -2.07 -9.35
CA ILE A 134 -21.09 -2.96 -9.96
C ILE A 134 -21.73 -4.29 -10.36
N PRO A 135 -21.15 -5.03 -11.32
CA PRO A 135 -21.61 -6.38 -11.63
C PRO A 135 -21.53 -7.31 -10.42
N GLU A 136 -22.47 -8.25 -10.30
CA GLU A 136 -22.47 -9.27 -9.24
C GLU A 136 -21.25 -10.20 -9.30
N LYS A 137 -20.65 -10.35 -10.49
CA LYS A 137 -19.41 -11.10 -10.74
C LYS A 137 -18.17 -10.21 -10.79
N SER A 138 -18.23 -9.02 -10.17
CA SER A 138 -17.06 -8.14 -10.06
C SER A 138 -16.05 -8.70 -9.05
N VAL A 139 -14.78 -8.27 -9.17
CA VAL A 139 -13.71 -8.74 -8.29
C VAL A 139 -13.96 -8.30 -6.84
N ALA A 140 -14.56 -7.12 -6.64
CA ALA A 140 -14.99 -6.69 -5.31
C ALA A 140 -16.01 -7.65 -4.68
N MET A 141 -17.04 -8.05 -5.43
CA MET A 141 -18.08 -8.95 -4.93
C MET A 141 -17.55 -10.36 -4.65
N GLU A 142 -16.68 -10.88 -5.51
CA GLU A 142 -15.97 -12.15 -5.28
C GLU A 142 -15.04 -12.07 -4.06
N SER A 143 -14.38 -10.92 -3.86
CA SER A 143 -13.49 -10.73 -2.72
C SER A 143 -14.24 -10.64 -1.39
N LEU A 144 -15.39 -9.97 -1.35
CA LEU A 144 -16.27 -9.93 -0.17
C LEU A 144 -16.82 -11.32 0.18
N GLU A 145 -17.13 -12.12 -0.83
CA GLU A 145 -17.58 -13.51 -0.68
C GLU A 145 -16.47 -14.43 -0.18
N TRP A 146 -15.27 -14.34 -0.75
CA TRP A 146 -14.12 -15.11 -0.28
C TRP A 146 -13.71 -14.74 1.15
N LEU A 147 -13.82 -13.46 1.52
CA LEU A 147 -13.67 -13.01 2.91
C LEU A 147 -14.78 -13.54 3.82
N GLY A 148 -15.85 -14.11 3.28
CA GLY A 148 -16.94 -14.73 4.03
C GLY A 148 -17.95 -13.74 4.60
N PHE A 149 -18.10 -12.55 3.98
CA PHE A 149 -19.09 -11.57 4.43
C PHE A 149 -20.55 -11.95 4.10
N PHE A 150 -20.77 -12.93 3.22
CA PHE A 150 -22.09 -13.45 2.88
C PHE A 150 -22.39 -14.80 3.58
N THR A 151 -21.81 -15.02 4.77
CA THR A 151 -21.97 -16.27 5.51
C THR A 151 -22.69 -16.05 6.83
N ASN A 152 -23.45 -17.05 7.27
CA ASN A 152 -24.15 -17.02 8.56
C ASN A 152 -23.22 -17.39 9.74
N GLU A 153 -21.90 -17.24 9.55
CA GLU A 153 -20.90 -17.43 10.60
C GLU A 153 -21.02 -16.29 11.62
N LYS A 154 -21.19 -16.63 12.90
CA LYS A 154 -21.31 -15.62 13.97
C LYS A 154 -20.01 -14.84 14.11
N MET A 155 -20.13 -13.51 14.17
CA MET A 155 -18.95 -12.63 14.23
C MET A 155 -18.30 -12.61 15.62
N ASN A 156 -19.08 -12.90 16.67
CA ASN A 156 -18.64 -12.92 18.08
C ASN A 156 -18.05 -11.58 18.57
N PHE A 157 -18.55 -10.45 18.06
CA PHE A 157 -18.25 -9.12 18.58
C PHE A 157 -19.36 -8.62 19.50
N GLY A 158 -19.00 -7.78 20.47
CA GLY A 158 -19.94 -6.98 21.26
C GLY A 158 -19.98 -5.54 20.76
N LYS A 159 -19.72 -4.59 21.66
CA LYS A 159 -19.54 -3.18 21.27
C LYS A 159 -18.22 -2.99 20.53
N THR A 160 -18.29 -2.64 19.26
CA THR A 160 -17.13 -2.45 18.39
C THR A 160 -17.47 -1.54 17.21
N SER A 161 -16.50 -1.25 16.34
CA SER A 161 -16.72 -0.53 15.08
C SER A 161 -16.79 -1.48 13.87
N PRO A 162 -17.45 -1.06 12.77
CA PRO A 162 -17.35 -1.76 11.48
C PRO A 162 -15.92 -1.99 11.01
N PHE A 163 -15.02 -1.02 11.26
CA PHE A 163 -13.60 -1.14 10.96
C PHE A 163 -12.97 -2.35 11.65
N GLU A 164 -13.19 -2.54 12.95
CA GLU A 164 -12.62 -3.67 13.71
C GLU A 164 -13.17 -5.01 13.23
N ILE A 165 -14.46 -5.09 12.90
CA ILE A 165 -15.08 -6.29 12.32
C ILE A 165 -14.42 -6.63 10.96
N THR A 166 -14.32 -5.63 10.10
CA THR A 166 -13.77 -5.80 8.75
C THR A 166 -12.28 -6.14 8.79
N ALA A 167 -11.49 -5.42 9.59
CA ALA A 167 -10.07 -5.68 9.79
C ALA A 167 -9.85 -7.06 10.39
N GLY A 168 -10.57 -7.43 11.45
CA GLY A 168 -10.51 -8.75 12.07
C GLY A 168 -10.82 -9.87 11.08
N ARG A 169 -11.83 -9.68 10.23
CA ARG A 169 -12.18 -10.66 9.19
C ARG A 169 -11.08 -10.79 8.15
N MET A 170 -10.56 -9.68 7.64
CA MET A 170 -9.43 -9.69 6.70
C MET A 170 -8.21 -10.39 7.33
N ILE A 171 -7.87 -10.08 8.58
CA ILE A 171 -6.77 -10.72 9.31
C ILE A 171 -6.95 -12.23 9.34
N SER A 172 -8.11 -12.70 9.79
CA SER A 172 -8.36 -14.15 9.94
C SER A 172 -8.24 -14.93 8.62
N ARG A 173 -8.52 -14.30 7.48
CA ARG A 173 -8.55 -14.95 6.16
C ARG A 173 -7.28 -14.74 5.34
N MET A 174 -6.56 -13.64 5.57
CA MET A 174 -5.50 -13.16 4.67
C MET A 174 -4.10 -13.25 5.28
N LEU A 175 -3.90 -13.96 6.40
CA LEU A 175 -2.54 -14.18 6.89
C LEU A 175 -1.76 -15.07 5.92
N ILE A 176 -0.48 -14.72 5.76
CA ILE A 176 0.48 -15.58 5.05
C ILE A 176 0.76 -16.84 5.87
N SER A 177 0.84 -17.98 5.20
CA SER A 177 1.25 -19.25 5.79
C SER A 177 2.76 -19.46 5.71
N ASP A 178 3.26 -20.44 6.46
CA ASP A 178 4.66 -20.89 6.48
C ASP A 178 5.16 -21.47 5.13
N LYS A 179 4.24 -21.90 4.27
CA LYS A 179 4.53 -22.46 2.93
C LYS A 179 4.47 -21.43 1.81
N GLU A 180 4.13 -20.19 2.13
CA GLU A 180 4.03 -19.10 1.17
C GLU A 180 5.19 -18.13 1.34
N ARG A 181 5.45 -17.33 0.31
CA ARG A 181 6.43 -16.25 0.33
C ARG A 181 5.75 -14.92 0.05
N ASP A 182 6.24 -13.86 0.67
CA ASP A 182 5.87 -12.50 0.33
C ASP A 182 6.89 -11.88 -0.64
N MET A 183 6.62 -10.64 -1.02
CA MET A 183 7.41 -9.90 -1.98
C MET A 183 7.39 -8.41 -1.65
N VAL A 184 8.52 -7.75 -1.83
CA VAL A 184 8.64 -6.29 -1.76
C VAL A 184 9.07 -5.79 -3.14
N ILE A 185 8.31 -4.82 -3.65
CA ILE A 185 8.65 -4.09 -4.87
C ILE A 185 8.85 -2.63 -4.49
N MET A 186 9.92 -2.02 -4.98
CA MET A 186 10.14 -0.58 -4.91
C MET A 186 10.59 -0.07 -6.28
N GLN A 187 10.08 1.09 -6.68
CA GLN A 187 10.44 1.74 -7.93
C GLN A 187 10.51 3.24 -7.71
N HIS A 188 11.67 3.83 -8.01
CA HIS A 188 11.82 5.25 -8.25
C HIS A 188 11.98 5.50 -9.75
N ILE A 189 11.36 6.56 -10.25
CA ILE A 189 11.48 6.99 -11.65
C ILE A 189 11.70 8.49 -11.62
N PHE A 190 12.81 8.93 -12.18
CA PHE A 190 13.21 10.34 -12.26
C PHE A 190 13.23 10.75 -13.72
N LEU A 191 12.72 11.94 -14.02
CA LEU A 191 13.01 12.63 -15.27
C LEU A 191 14.05 13.71 -14.94
N ALA A 192 15.29 13.46 -15.34
CA ALA A 192 16.41 14.37 -15.13
C ALA A 192 16.61 15.25 -16.36
N GLU A 193 16.89 16.54 -16.13
CA GLU A 193 17.27 17.52 -17.15
C GLU A 193 18.64 18.10 -16.79
N TYR A 194 19.58 18.06 -17.73
CA TYR A 194 20.95 18.53 -17.55
C TYR A 194 21.14 19.94 -18.12
N PRO A 195 22.20 20.67 -17.71
CA PRO A 195 22.45 22.04 -18.18
C PRO A 195 22.62 22.19 -19.70
N ASP A 196 22.99 21.10 -20.41
CA ASP A 196 23.11 21.05 -21.86
C ASP A 196 21.77 20.82 -22.59
N GLY A 197 20.66 20.71 -21.84
CA GLY A 197 19.32 20.42 -22.34
C GLY A 197 19.05 18.94 -22.57
N ARG A 198 20.02 18.04 -22.32
CA ARG A 198 19.80 16.60 -22.38
C ARG A 198 18.80 16.21 -21.29
N LYS A 199 17.89 15.31 -21.65
CA LYS A 199 16.93 14.70 -20.71
C LYS A 199 17.11 13.20 -20.70
N GLU A 200 16.97 12.59 -19.53
CA GLU A 200 16.91 11.14 -19.41
C GLU A 200 15.94 10.73 -18.30
N VAL A 201 15.35 9.56 -18.49
CA VAL A 201 14.65 8.86 -17.43
C VAL A 201 15.64 7.94 -16.72
N ILE A 202 15.65 8.01 -15.39
CA ILE A 202 16.42 7.13 -14.52
C ILE A 202 15.44 6.29 -13.72
N LYS A 203 15.58 4.96 -13.78
CA LYS A 203 14.79 4.02 -12.98
C LYS A 203 15.68 3.38 -11.94
N SER A 204 15.21 3.34 -10.69
CA SER A 204 15.86 2.61 -9.59
C SER A 204 14.83 1.64 -9.02
N SER A 205 15.09 0.34 -9.15
CA SER A 205 14.10 -0.72 -8.91
C SER A 205 14.62 -1.78 -7.95
N MET A 206 13.74 -2.32 -7.11
CA MET A 206 14.03 -3.47 -6.25
C MET A 206 12.85 -4.43 -6.29
N LEU A 207 13.16 -5.72 -6.44
CA LEU A 207 12.24 -6.83 -6.37
C LEU A 207 12.88 -7.87 -5.45
N ASP A 208 12.35 -7.99 -4.24
CA ASP A 208 12.84 -8.92 -3.22
C ASP A 208 11.73 -9.90 -2.85
N PHE A 209 12.09 -11.18 -2.69
CA PHE A 209 11.17 -12.25 -2.30
C PHE A 209 11.58 -12.83 -0.94
N GLY A 210 10.58 -13.11 -0.10
CA GLY A 210 10.82 -13.88 1.10
C GLY A 210 11.21 -15.32 0.76
N SER A 211 11.93 -15.97 1.66
CA SER A 211 12.19 -17.40 1.59
C SER A 211 12.14 -18.04 2.98
N PRO A 212 11.87 -19.36 3.07
CA PRO A 212 11.97 -20.08 4.35
C PRO A 212 13.35 -19.93 5.02
N GLU A 213 14.41 -19.73 4.24
CA GLU A 213 15.79 -19.59 4.72
C GLU A 213 16.12 -18.17 5.22
N THR A 214 15.43 -17.13 4.73
CA THR A 214 15.82 -15.73 4.94
C THR A 214 14.77 -14.88 5.68
N SER A 215 13.60 -15.45 6.00
CA SER A 215 12.38 -14.76 6.45
C SER A 215 11.63 -14.03 5.33
N THR A 216 10.54 -13.35 5.66
CA THR A 216 9.75 -12.55 4.71
C THR A 216 10.56 -11.36 4.18
N ALA A 217 10.35 -11.00 2.91
CA ALA A 217 10.95 -9.83 2.27
C ALA A 217 10.63 -8.56 3.07
N VAL A 218 9.39 -8.40 3.54
CA VAL A 218 8.99 -7.27 4.39
C VAL A 218 9.80 -7.24 5.69
N ALA A 219 9.96 -8.37 6.39
CA ALA A 219 10.73 -8.40 7.64
C ALA A 219 12.20 -8.00 7.41
N ARG A 220 12.83 -8.55 6.36
CA ARG A 220 14.22 -8.23 6.01
C ARG A 220 14.40 -6.75 5.67
N THR A 221 13.59 -6.24 4.75
CA THR A 221 13.71 -4.87 4.24
C THR A 221 13.31 -3.79 5.25
N VAL A 222 12.65 -4.16 6.35
CA VAL A 222 12.37 -3.26 7.48
C VAL A 222 13.41 -3.40 8.58
N ALA A 223 13.73 -4.64 8.99
CA ALA A 223 14.57 -4.88 10.15
C ALA A 223 16.06 -4.67 9.87
N LEU A 224 16.56 -5.04 8.69
CA LEU A 224 17.98 -4.93 8.36
C LEU A 224 18.46 -3.48 8.28
N PRO A 225 17.75 -2.53 7.61
CA PRO A 225 18.18 -1.13 7.63
C PRO A 225 18.22 -0.56 9.05
N ALA A 226 17.25 -0.93 9.90
CA ALA A 226 17.20 -0.49 11.28
C ALA A 226 18.36 -1.08 12.12
N SER A 227 18.62 -2.39 12.00
CA SER A 227 19.69 -3.05 12.78
C SER A 227 21.08 -2.60 12.37
N VAL A 228 21.32 -2.41 11.06
CA VAL A 228 22.57 -1.86 10.50
C VAL A 228 22.80 -0.46 11.05
N ALA A 229 21.80 0.43 10.97
CA ALA A 229 21.91 1.79 11.48
C ALA A 229 22.19 1.83 12.99
N VAL A 230 21.48 1.01 13.79
CA VAL A 230 21.71 0.90 15.24
C VAL A 230 23.15 0.47 15.53
N ARG A 231 23.65 -0.56 14.84
CA ARG A 231 25.03 -1.02 15.03
C ARG A 231 26.04 0.06 14.65
N MET A 232 25.85 0.75 13.53
CA MET A 232 26.73 1.84 13.08
C MET A 232 26.77 3.03 14.04
N ILE A 233 25.65 3.37 14.69
CA ILE A 233 25.60 4.38 15.74
C ILE A 233 26.42 3.92 16.96
N LEU A 234 26.23 2.69 17.42
CA LEU A 234 26.98 2.13 18.56
C LEU A 234 28.48 2.03 18.30
N GLU A 235 28.87 1.73 17.05
CA GLU A 235 30.26 1.70 16.60
C GLU A 235 30.85 3.09 16.29
N LYS A 236 30.08 4.17 16.44
CA LYS A 236 30.46 5.54 16.06
C LYS A 236 30.86 5.71 14.58
N LYS A 237 30.36 4.85 13.70
CA LYS A 237 30.44 5.04 12.24
C LYS A 237 29.46 6.12 11.75
N ILE A 238 28.33 6.23 12.43
CA ILE A 238 27.40 7.36 12.31
C ILE A 238 27.50 8.15 13.62
N ASP A 239 28.23 9.26 13.61
CA ASP A 239 28.52 10.09 14.80
C ASP A 239 27.73 11.41 14.78
N LEU A 240 26.47 11.36 14.36
CA LEU A 240 25.58 12.50 14.31
C LEU A 240 24.72 12.58 15.58
N SER A 241 24.58 13.79 16.13
CA SER A 241 23.76 14.05 17.32
C SER A 241 22.51 14.84 16.97
N GLY A 242 21.34 14.36 17.40
CA GLY A 242 20.04 14.99 17.12
C GLY A 242 19.03 14.01 16.52
N VAL A 243 17.92 14.54 16.00
CA VAL A 243 16.86 13.76 15.35
C VAL A 243 17.00 13.90 13.84
N PHE A 244 17.35 12.83 13.15
CA PHE A 244 17.60 12.82 11.71
C PHE A 244 16.67 11.87 10.96
N ARG A 245 16.44 12.21 9.69
CA ARG A 245 15.93 11.30 8.66
C ARG A 245 17.13 10.77 7.86
N PRO A 246 17.07 9.56 7.28
CA PRO A 246 18.17 8.99 6.49
C PRO A 246 18.25 9.61 5.07
N VAL A 247 18.34 10.94 5.00
CA VAL A 247 18.42 11.73 3.75
C VAL A 247 19.76 12.47 3.61
N ILE A 248 20.69 12.18 4.52
CA ILE A 248 22.04 12.75 4.53
C ILE A 248 23.06 11.66 4.20
N PRO A 249 24.05 11.95 3.33
CA PRO A 249 25.01 10.95 2.85
C PRO A 249 25.72 10.18 3.95
N GLU A 250 26.04 10.85 5.06
CA GLU A 250 26.72 10.28 6.23
C GLU A 250 25.90 9.17 6.90
N ILE A 251 24.57 9.17 6.74
CA ILE A 251 23.70 8.09 7.18
C ILE A 251 23.49 7.08 6.05
N TYR A 252 23.00 7.52 4.89
CA TYR A 252 22.50 6.57 3.90
C TYR A 252 23.59 5.81 3.16
N ASN A 253 24.77 6.42 2.88
CA ASN A 253 25.84 5.72 2.15
C ASN A 253 26.33 4.47 2.90
N PRO A 254 26.80 4.56 4.17
CA PRO A 254 27.30 3.38 4.86
C PRO A 254 26.20 2.32 5.07
N VAL A 255 24.96 2.75 5.33
CA VAL A 255 23.82 1.83 5.50
C VAL A 255 23.51 1.10 4.18
N LEU A 256 23.43 1.81 3.05
CA LEU A 256 23.16 1.20 1.74
C LEU A 256 24.29 0.27 1.30
N ASP A 257 25.55 0.64 1.55
CA ASP A 257 26.70 -0.21 1.23
C ASP A 257 26.66 -1.54 1.98
N GLU A 258 26.28 -1.52 3.26
CA GLU A 258 26.14 -2.75 4.03
C GLU A 258 24.90 -3.55 3.63
N LEU A 259 23.76 -2.90 3.38
CA LEU A 259 22.55 -3.55 2.90
C LEU A 259 22.80 -4.31 1.58
N ARG A 260 23.64 -3.76 0.69
CA ARG A 260 24.07 -4.43 -0.54
C ARG A 260 24.74 -5.77 -0.25
N THR A 261 25.60 -5.84 0.77
CA THR A 261 26.25 -7.11 1.18
C THR A 261 25.26 -8.14 1.75
N LEU A 262 24.09 -7.68 2.20
CA LEU A 262 22.99 -8.50 2.71
C LEU A 262 21.96 -8.83 1.61
N GLY A 263 22.28 -8.51 0.35
CA GLY A 263 21.41 -8.75 -0.80
C GLY A 263 20.20 -7.81 -0.88
N ILE A 264 20.25 -6.65 -0.23
CA ILE A 264 19.23 -5.59 -0.36
C ILE A 264 19.85 -4.44 -1.13
N GLU A 265 19.44 -4.29 -2.39
CA GLU A 265 19.90 -3.20 -3.24
C GLU A 265 18.84 -2.79 -4.27
N MET A 266 18.96 -1.56 -4.74
CA MET A 266 18.20 -1.06 -5.89
C MET A 266 19.06 -1.19 -7.15
N LYS A 267 18.48 -1.69 -8.23
CA LYS A 267 19.09 -1.77 -9.56
C LYS A 267 18.71 -0.55 -10.38
N GLU A 268 19.71 0.13 -10.92
CA GLU A 268 19.53 1.39 -11.64
C GLU A 268 19.70 1.23 -13.15
N GLU A 269 18.80 1.86 -13.89
CA GLU A 269 18.82 1.97 -15.35
C GLU A 269 18.85 3.46 -15.73
N TYR A 270 19.79 3.81 -16.60
CA TYR A 270 20.08 5.18 -17.03
C TYR A 270 19.87 5.34 -18.54
N GLY A 271 19.79 6.58 -19.02
CA GLY A 271 19.70 6.91 -20.44
C GLY A 271 18.36 6.54 -21.09
N LEU A 272 17.32 6.30 -20.30
CA LEU A 272 16.01 5.91 -20.83
C LEU A 272 15.30 7.11 -21.46
N PRO A 273 14.49 6.92 -22.52
CA PRO A 273 13.77 8.01 -23.16
C PRO A 273 12.65 8.56 -22.27
N GLU A 274 12.25 9.82 -22.47
CA GLU A 274 11.17 10.48 -21.71
C GLU A 274 9.83 9.72 -21.74
N SER A 275 9.59 8.93 -22.79
CA SER A 275 8.40 8.07 -22.91
C SER A 275 8.30 7.00 -21.82
N GLU A 276 9.40 6.67 -21.15
CA GLU A 276 9.44 5.75 -20.01
C GLU A 276 8.95 6.37 -18.70
N MET A 277 8.67 7.68 -18.69
CA MET A 277 8.08 8.38 -17.55
C MET A 277 6.58 8.07 -17.42
N ILE A 278 6.09 7.96 -16.18
CA ILE A 278 4.65 7.82 -15.90
C ILE A 278 3.93 9.12 -16.26
N GLN A 279 2.92 9.04 -17.13
CA GLN A 279 2.20 10.20 -17.70
C GLN A 279 1.09 10.79 -16.81
#